data_AF-A0A7K2FFW7-F1
#
_entry.id   AF-A0A7K2FFW7-F1
#
_cell.length_a   1.000
_cell.length_b   1.000
_cell.length_c   1.000
_cell.angle_alpha   90.00
_cell.angle_beta   90.00
_cell.angle_gamma   90.00
#
_symmetry.space_group_name_H-M   'P 1'
#
loop_
_entity.id
_entity.type
_entity.pdbx_description
1 polymer ?
#
loop_
_entity_poly.entity_id
_entity_poly.type
_entity_poly.pdbx_seq_one_letter_code
_entity_poly.pdbx_strand_id
1 'polypeptide(L)' 'LAAAVGAPAAVRAATLAGYGARPCLRGLWLARCDTLVRLADRLDGRTSEDPTLLRARLRRAWEPILLERVTEFE' A
#
# COMPACT_ATOMS: atom_id res chain seq x y z
N LEU A 1 -6.72 -2.69 -0.29
CA LEU A 1 -6.88 -2.06 -1.62
C LEU A 1 -5.54 -1.79 -2.30
N ALA A 2 -4.64 -0.99 -1.72
CA ALA A 2 -3.34 -0.65 -2.35
C ALA A 2 -2.48 -1.87 -2.77
N ALA A 3 -2.36 -2.89 -1.92
CA ALA A 3 -1.67 -4.13 -2.27
C ALA A 3 -2.30 -4.89 -3.45
N ALA A 4 -3.61 -4.75 -3.65
CA ALA A 4 -4.35 -5.45 -4.70
C ALA A 4 -4.34 -4.68 -6.03
N VAL A 5 -4.53 -3.37 -6.02
CA VAL A 5 -4.73 -2.57 -7.25
C VAL A 5 -3.66 -1.51 -7.51
N GLY A 6 -2.70 -1.33 -6.59
CA GLY A 6 -1.72 -0.23 -6.65
C GLY A 6 -2.12 0.94 -5.75
N ALA A 7 -1.13 1.65 -5.22
CA ALA A 7 -1.32 2.82 -4.36
C ALA A 7 -2.08 3.96 -5.08
N PRO A 8 -1.76 4.36 -6.33
CA PRO A 8 -2.48 5.44 -7.00
C PRO A 8 -3.96 5.11 -7.24
N ALA A 9 -4.25 3.87 -7.66
CA ALA A 9 -5.63 3.43 -7.91
C ALA A 9 -6.44 3.35 -6.62
N ALA A 10 -5.83 2.86 -5.53
CA ALA A 10 -6.47 2.80 -4.23
C ALA A 10 -6.79 4.19 -3.65
N VAL A 11 -5.87 5.15 -3.78
CA VAL A 11 -6.11 6.53 -3.31
C VAL A 11 -7.20 7.20 -4.15
N ARG A 12 -7.19 7.05 -5.49
CA ARG A 12 -8.27 7.57 -6.35
C ARG A 12 -9.64 7.00 -5.97
N ALA A 13 -9.72 5.69 -5.73
CA ALA A 13 -10.97 5.06 -5.30
C ALA A 13 -11.45 5.60 -3.95
N ALA A 14 -10.54 5.81 -2.99
CA ALA A 14 -10.86 6.41 -1.70
C ALA A 14 -11.32 7.88 -1.85
N THR A 15 -10.67 8.67 -2.71
CA THR A 15 -11.11 10.04 -3.02
C THR A 15 -12.49 10.06 -3.64
N LEU A 16 -12.79 9.18 -4.60
CA LEU A 16 -14.12 9.04 -5.20
C LEU A 16 -15.18 8.60 -4.19
N ALA A 17 -14.78 7.86 -3.15
CA ALA A 17 -15.64 7.50 -2.02
C ALA A 17 -15.78 8.60 -0.95
N GLY A 18 -15.21 9.79 -1.17
CA GLY A 18 -15.35 10.94 -0.28
C GLY A 18 -14.32 11.02 0.85
N TYR A 19 -13.27 10.18 0.85
CA TYR A 19 -12.22 10.26 1.86
C TYR A 19 -11.23 11.40 1.54
N GLY A 20 -10.90 12.20 2.57
CA GLY A 20 -9.89 13.24 2.49
C GLY A 20 -8.44 12.71 2.46
N ALA A 21 -7.48 13.61 2.23
CA ALA A 21 -6.06 13.26 2.09
C ALA A 21 -5.48 12.48 3.29
N ARG A 22 -5.73 12.95 4.51
CA ARG A 22 -5.18 12.36 5.74
C ARG A 22 -5.63 10.91 5.99
N PRO A 23 -6.93 10.55 5.92
CA PRO A 23 -7.34 9.15 6.02
C PRO A 23 -6.81 8.30 4.85
N CYS A 24 -6.70 8.85 3.63
CA CYS A 24 -6.09 8.12 2.50
C CYS A 24 -4.61 7.78 2.76
N LEU A 25 -3.80 8.73 3.24
CA LEU A 25 -2.39 8.49 3.57
C LEU A 25 -2.23 7.50 4.73
N ARG A 26 -3.08 7.59 5.77
CA ARG A 26 -3.10 6.60 6.86
C ARG A 26 -3.42 5.19 6.35
N GLY A 27 -4.44 5.07 5.49
CA GLY A 27 -4.80 3.78 4.90
C GLY A 27 -3.69 3.20 4.02
N LEU A 28 -2.98 4.04 3.27
CA LEU A 28 -1.83 3.62 2.47
C LEU A 28 -0.66 3.16 3.36
N TRP A 29 -0.37 3.89 4.43
CA TRP A 29 0.67 3.52 5.39
C TRP A 29 0.40 2.14 6.01
N LEU A 30 -0.83 1.90 6.48
CA LEU A 30 -1.23 0.60 7.01
C LEU A 30 -1.10 -0.52 5.97
N ALA A 31 -1.47 -0.26 4.72
CA ALA A 31 -1.33 -1.25 3.65
C ALA A 31 0.15 -1.60 3.37
N ARG A 32 1.06 -0.62 3.45
CA ARG A 32 2.50 -0.87 3.32
C ARG A 32 3.03 -1.71 4.48
N CYS A 33 2.65 -1.38 5.71
CA CYS A 33 2.99 -2.18 6.89
C CYS A 33 2.51 -3.63 6.76
N ASP A 34 1.25 -3.86 6.35
CA ASP A 34 0.72 -5.22 6.13
C ASP A 34 1.54 -6.00 5.10
N THR A 35 1.92 -5.37 3.98
CA THR A 35 2.77 -6.05 2.97
C THR A 35 4.17 -6.39 3.49
N LEU A 36 4.74 -5.59 4.38
CA LEU A 36 6.04 -5.87 5.01
C LEU A 36 5.93 -6.99 6.04
N VAL A 37 4.87 -7.00 6.85
CA VAL A 37 4.62 -8.07 7.84
C VAL A 37 4.47 -9.43 7.13
N ARG A 38 3.66 -9.49 6.07
CA ARG A 38 3.50 -10.72 5.27
C ARG A 38 4.80 -11.18 4.62
N LEU A 39 5.63 -10.24 4.15
CA LEU A 39 6.94 -10.57 3.60
C LEU A 39 7.87 -11.13 4.69
N ALA A 40 7.89 -10.53 5.88
CA ALA A 40 8.66 -11.02 7.02
C ALA A 40 8.22 -12.42 7.44
N ASP A 41 6.91 -12.67 7.55
CA ASP A 41 6.36 -14.00 7.84
C ASP A 41 6.80 -15.03 6.81
N ARG A 42 6.89 -14.64 5.53
CA ARG A 42 7.34 -15.55 4.46
C ARG A 42 8.83 -15.85 4.55
N LEU A 43 9.65 -14.86 4.93
CA LEU A 43 11.09 -15.03 5.14
C LEU A 43 11.37 -15.91 6.35
N ASP A 44 10.56 -15.78 7.39
CA ASP A 44 10.67 -16.57 8.62
C ASP A 44 10.02 -17.96 8.51
N GLY A 45 9.51 -18.34 7.32
CA GLY A 45 8.86 -19.63 7.08
C GLY A 45 7.51 -19.80 7.77
N ARG A 46 6.92 -18.73 8.31
CA ARG A 46 5.61 -18.72 9.01
C ARG A 46 4.42 -18.73 8.06
N THR A 47 4.62 -18.53 6.76
CA THR A 47 3.58 -18.62 5.74
C THR A 47 4.08 -19.29 4.47
N SER A 48 3.17 -19.95 3.75
CA SER A 48 3.40 -20.55 2.43
C SER A 48 2.91 -19.66 1.28
N GLU A 49 2.65 -18.37 1.53
CA GLU A 49 2.28 -17.43 0.47
C GLU A 49 3.32 -17.41 -0.66
N ASP A 50 2.83 -17.29 -1.90
CA ASP A 50 3.69 -17.24 -3.09
C ASP A 50 4.59 -16.00 -3.07
N PRO A 51 5.93 -16.15 -3.11
CA PRO A 51 6.86 -15.03 -3.10
C PRO A 51 6.67 -14.07 -4.29
N THR A 52 6.20 -14.55 -5.43
CA THR A 52 5.91 -13.72 -6.61
C THR A 52 4.76 -12.78 -6.35
N LEU A 53 3.69 -13.30 -5.71
CA LEU A 53 2.53 -12.52 -5.31
C LEU A 53 2.89 -11.47 -4.24
N LEU A 54 3.70 -11.85 -3.24
CA LEU A 54 4.16 -10.93 -2.20
C LEU A 54 4.99 -9.78 -2.79
N ARG A 55 5.91 -10.06 -3.72
CA ARG A 55 6.66 -9.02 -4.44
C ARG A 55 5.75 -8.12 -5.27
N ALA A 56 4.74 -8.66 -5.94
CA ALA A 56 3.79 -7.89 -6.72
C ALA A 56 2.97 -6.95 -5.82
N ARG A 57 2.48 -7.45 -4.68
CA ARG A 57 1.73 -6.66 -3.67
C ARG A 57 2.61 -5.56 -3.07
N LEU A 58 3.86 -5.87 -2.73
CA LEU A 58 4.83 -4.91 -2.22
C LEU A 58 5.04 -3.78 -3.23
N ARG A 59 5.34 -4.11 -4.50
CA ARG A 59 5.49 -3.12 -5.57
C ARG A 59 4.26 -2.23 -5.71
N ARG A 60 3.07 -2.83 -5.77
CA ARG A 60 1.79 -2.09 -5.88
C ARG A 60 1.58 -1.12 -4.73
N ALA A 61 1.82 -1.54 -3.49
CA ALA A 61 1.63 -0.70 -2.31
C ALA A 61 2.69 0.42 -2.18
N TRP A 62 3.86 0.26 -2.80
CA TRP A 62 4.96 1.23 -2.80
C TRP A 62 5.08 2.05 -4.09
N GLU A 63 4.13 1.92 -5.01
CA GLU A 63 4.04 2.83 -6.16
C GLU A 63 3.96 4.30 -5.66
N PRO A 64 4.75 5.21 -6.23
CA PRO A 64 4.75 6.60 -5.81
C PRO A 64 3.38 7.24 -6.12
N ILE A 65 2.88 8.05 -5.20
CA ILE A 65 1.65 8.82 -5.42
C ILE A 65 1.89 10.32 -5.28
N LEU A 66 1.17 11.11 -6.07
CA LEU A 66 1.30 12.58 -6.07
C LEU A 66 1.00 13.20 -4.69
N LEU A 67 0.07 12.59 -3.95
CA LEU A 67 -0.33 13.08 -2.63
C LEU A 67 0.81 13.09 -1.60
N GLU A 68 1.74 12.13 -1.69
CA GLU A 68 2.92 12.08 -0.81
C GLU A 68 3.87 13.24 -1.09
N ARG A 69 3.99 13.64 -2.36
CA ARG A 69 4.83 14.76 -2.77
C ARG A 69 4.24 16.10 -2.35
N VAL A 70 2.93 16.26 -2.38
CA VAL A 70 2.27 17.51 -1.95
C VAL A 70 2.42 17.72 -0.44
N THR A 71 2.41 16.65 0.36
CA THR A 71 2.68 16.74 1.81
C THR A 71 4.15 16.99 2.17
N GLU A 72 5.10 16.86 1.24
CA GLU A 72 6.51 17.24 1.48
C GLU A 72 6.69 18.78 1.44
N PHE A 73 5.72 19.52 0.90
CA PHE A 73 5.78 20.97 0.71
C PHE A 73 4.84 21.77 1.63
N GLU A 74 4.21 21.12 2.61
CA GLU A 74 3.45 21.79 3.68
C GLU A 74 4.20 21.77 5.02
#